data_AF-A0A5Q4FWH5-F1
#
_entry.id   AF-A0A5Q4FWH5-F1
#
_cell.length_a   1.000
_cell.length_b   1.000
_cell.length_c   1.000
_cell.angle_alpha   90.00
_cell.angle_beta   90.00
_cell.angle_gamma   90.00
#
_symmetry.space_group_name_H-M   'P 1'
#
loop_
_entity.id
_entity.type
_entity.pdbx_description
1 polymer ?
#
loop_
_entity_poly.entity_id
_entity_poly.type
_entity_poly.pdbx_seq_one_letter_code
_entity_poly.pdbx_strand_id
1 'polypeptide(L)'
;MTETAELGHSAGSDRHGDDPGHAASTQRPGAWALVRGQIAHASRDAWRTPVSMVVTLGLPVLFLVISGLAAGASPGVAGDPMIQRLVPGAAVFAIAMAAFVMLAYSIALAAEQGVLKRLQGTPLPAWAYLIGRAGAAAWVAIAGTVLMVAVGILAYDLQITPRLLPAAALGLVVTILAFAALGFALAMLLRSAQAVMSAAMGSVVLLGFVSDMYGFSGDMPSGFAAIGWGLPLRHAVEVLALPLQVDASGSGIAWVSLAALLAWGVGGALAATWAIGREASRTGGQRAGRRSAARGGAFAYGSNRLAGMVWGQVRYANRGIWREPVFAGFALVMPAMFVVILPQVVGDPVIDGVAFSTSMVTGMLVFGLALTAYVALPEMVAVARDRGILKRLRGTPLPAWAYLTGRILSVFWITAITTVIVLAAGWLLYDATPATAGWPALILAILVGVACFASLGMTIAALVPNAETVPAVALATFLPLVFLSGIFPLGDTLPELIPAIAAWLPIAPLVDSVREAFATGRLLLRELTVVIAWTVLGVTVALARFRWQ
;
A
#
# COMPACT_ATOMS: atom_id res chain seq x y z
N MET A 1 74.70 19.32 -11.92
CA MET A 1 75.89 19.96 -11.34
C MET A 1 75.43 20.66 -10.07
N THR A 2 75.26 19.92 -8.97
CA THR A 2 76.24 19.77 -7.87
C THR A 2 76.65 21.10 -7.25
N GLU A 3 76.06 21.42 -6.10
CA GLU A 3 76.81 22.02 -5.01
C GLU A 3 76.24 21.51 -3.67
N THR A 4 77.16 21.07 -2.81
CA THR A 4 77.00 20.41 -1.52
C THR A 4 77.74 21.25 -0.49
N ALA A 5 77.18 21.45 0.72
CA ALA A 5 77.94 21.64 1.97
C ALA A 5 76.99 21.48 3.17
N GLU A 6 77.11 20.39 3.93
CA GLU A 6 77.72 20.30 5.29
C GLU A 6 76.77 20.76 6.42
N LEU A 7 76.16 19.84 7.18
CA LEU A 7 76.67 19.09 8.35
C LEU A 7 76.87 19.94 9.63
N GLY A 8 76.02 19.69 10.64
CA GLY A 8 76.51 19.44 12.01
C GLY A 8 76.08 20.40 13.15
N HIS A 9 75.18 19.89 14.01
CA HIS A 9 75.16 20.03 15.48
C HIS A 9 74.78 21.37 16.15
N SER A 10 73.68 21.37 16.91
CA SER A 10 73.74 21.65 18.36
C SER A 10 72.45 21.21 19.08
N ALA A 11 72.64 20.69 20.29
CA ALA A 11 71.64 20.12 21.17
C ALA A 11 70.67 21.17 21.73
N GLY A 12 69.41 20.75 21.96
CA GLY A 12 68.38 21.60 22.53
C GLY A 12 67.28 20.79 23.21
N SER A 13 67.61 20.30 24.41
CA SER A 13 66.73 20.00 25.56
C SER A 13 65.31 19.47 25.32
N ASP A 14 65.10 18.27 25.86
CA ASP A 14 63.85 17.77 26.41
C ASP A 14 62.93 18.87 26.97
N ARG A 15 61.76 19.02 26.34
CA ARG A 15 60.52 19.35 27.03
C ARG A 15 59.42 18.48 26.43
N HIS A 16 59.30 17.26 26.94
CA HIS A 16 58.00 16.61 27.08
C HIS A 16 57.15 17.51 27.97
N GLY A 17 56.45 18.47 27.34
CA GLY A 17 55.24 19.04 27.91
C GLY A 17 54.18 17.96 27.81
N ASP A 18 54.03 17.17 28.87
CA ASP A 18 52.75 16.57 29.19
C ASP A 18 51.73 17.71 29.20
N ASP A 19 50.88 17.76 28.18
CA ASP A 19 49.67 18.57 28.17
C ASP A 19 48.56 17.68 28.74
N PRO A 20 48.20 17.77 30.04
CA PRO A 20 47.18 16.94 30.64
C PRO A 20 45.84 17.65 30.43
N GLY A 21 45.42 17.76 29.18
CA GLY A 21 44.20 18.47 28.83
C GLY A 21 43.68 17.98 27.49
N HIS A 22 42.46 17.46 27.47
CA HIS A 22 41.77 16.89 26.30
C HIS A 22 42.11 15.43 25.99
N ALA A 23 42.22 14.58 27.03
CA ALA A 23 41.52 13.31 26.96
C ALA A 23 40.02 13.64 26.88
N ALA A 24 39.54 14.00 25.70
CA ALA A 24 38.11 14.09 25.43
C ALA A 24 37.57 12.72 25.80
N SER A 25 36.91 12.63 26.95
CA SER A 25 36.22 11.44 27.39
C SER A 25 35.28 11.09 26.25
N THR A 26 35.65 10.10 25.44
CA THR A 26 34.75 9.49 24.47
C THR A 26 33.80 8.63 25.28
N GLN A 27 33.03 9.29 26.16
CA GLN A 27 31.92 8.69 26.86
C GLN A 27 31.02 8.14 25.77
N ARG A 28 30.90 6.81 25.76
CA ARG A 28 29.96 6.13 24.88
C ARG A 28 28.61 6.82 25.09
N PRO A 29 27.99 7.36 24.03
CA PRO A 29 26.73 8.07 24.17
C PRO A 29 25.74 7.17 24.91
N GLY A 30 25.08 7.72 25.93
CA GLY A 30 24.12 6.96 26.73
C GLY A 30 23.03 6.35 25.86
N ALA A 31 22.43 5.26 26.34
CA ALA A 31 21.37 4.51 25.64
C ALA A 31 20.28 5.44 25.05
N TRP A 32 19.85 6.44 25.82
CA TRP A 32 18.84 7.41 25.39
C TRP A 32 19.33 8.38 24.30
N ALA A 33 20.60 8.80 24.35
CA ALA A 33 21.18 9.66 23.32
C ALA A 33 21.25 8.93 21.97
N LEU A 34 21.57 7.64 21.98
CA LEU A 34 21.54 6.79 20.79
C LEU A 34 20.12 6.65 20.23
N VAL A 35 19.14 6.34 21.07
CA VAL A 35 17.73 6.21 20.65
C VAL A 35 17.22 7.51 20.06
N ARG A 36 17.39 8.65 20.76
CA ARG A 36 17.01 9.97 20.26
C ARG A 36 17.66 10.29 18.92
N GLY A 37 18.95 10.00 18.78
CA GLY A 37 19.69 10.18 17.53
C GLY A 37 19.11 9.36 16.38
N GLN A 38 18.75 8.10 16.64
CA GLN A 38 18.14 7.21 15.65
C GLN A 38 16.71 7.62 15.28
N ILE A 39 15.89 8.03 16.24
CA ILE A 39 14.54 8.57 15.97
C ILE A 39 14.67 9.80 15.07
N ALA A 40 15.58 10.73 15.40
CA ALA A 40 15.78 11.94 14.61
C ALA A 40 16.31 11.63 13.20
N HIS A 41 17.19 10.64 13.05
CA HIS A 41 17.69 10.21 11.75
C HIS A 41 16.58 9.57 10.90
N ALA A 42 15.88 8.58 11.43
CA ALA A 42 14.80 7.89 10.74
C ALA A 42 13.62 8.82 10.41
N SER A 43 13.32 9.79 11.28
CA SER A 43 12.31 10.82 11.00
C SER A 43 12.74 11.70 9.83
N ARG A 44 14.00 12.15 9.78
CA ARG A 44 14.53 12.93 8.65
C ARG A 44 14.53 12.14 7.35
N ASP A 45 14.84 10.85 7.41
CA ASP A 45 14.78 9.95 6.25
C ASP A 45 13.35 9.89 5.68
N ALA A 46 12.36 9.71 6.56
CA ALA A 46 10.95 9.74 6.17
C ALA A 46 10.52 11.09 5.57
N TRP A 47 10.97 12.21 6.13
CA TRP A 47 10.67 13.55 5.60
C TRP A 47 11.32 13.87 4.26
N ARG A 48 12.47 13.25 3.96
CA ARG A 48 13.21 13.47 2.72
C ARG A 48 12.64 12.68 1.53
N THR A 49 11.65 11.82 1.75
CA THR A 49 10.90 11.13 0.69
C THR A 49 9.50 11.74 0.56
N PRO A 50 9.38 13.00 0.07
CA PRO A 50 8.14 13.78 0.13
C PRO A 50 6.96 13.09 -0.55
N VAL A 51 7.21 12.37 -1.64
CA VAL A 51 6.14 11.64 -2.35
C VAL A 51 5.52 10.55 -1.48
N SER A 52 6.34 9.82 -0.71
CA SER A 52 5.82 8.77 0.19
C SER A 52 4.99 9.37 1.32
N MET A 53 5.45 10.49 1.90
CA MET A 53 4.68 11.18 2.96
C MET A 53 3.36 11.77 2.46
N VAL A 54 3.37 12.44 1.31
CA VAL A 54 2.15 13.01 0.72
C VAL A 54 1.13 11.93 0.44
N VAL A 55 1.55 10.76 -0.05
CA VAL A 55 0.60 9.67 -0.30
C VAL A 55 0.16 9.01 1.01
N THR A 56 1.06 8.79 1.96
CA THR A 56 0.75 8.10 3.22
C THR A 56 -0.18 8.91 4.11
N LEU A 57 -0.02 10.23 4.16
CA LEU A 57 -0.86 11.13 4.94
C LEU A 57 -2.04 11.65 4.12
N GLY A 58 -1.85 11.89 2.82
CA GLY A 58 -2.88 12.42 1.94
C GLY A 58 -3.96 11.41 1.57
N LEU A 59 -3.62 10.11 1.47
CA LEU A 59 -4.61 9.06 1.17
C LEU A 59 -5.70 8.95 2.27
N PRO A 60 -5.36 8.89 3.58
CA PRO A 60 -6.35 8.97 4.64
C PRO A 60 -7.18 10.27 4.62
N VAL A 61 -6.56 11.44 4.36
CA VAL A 61 -7.30 12.71 4.24
C VAL A 61 -8.30 12.64 3.09
N LEU A 62 -7.86 12.20 1.92
CA LEU A 62 -8.68 12.11 0.73
C LEU A 62 -9.84 11.13 0.93
N PHE A 63 -9.55 9.98 1.54
CA PHE A 63 -10.58 9.01 1.94
C PHE A 63 -11.58 9.64 2.90
N LEU A 64 -11.13 10.29 3.97
CA LEU A 64 -12.01 10.95 4.95
C LEU A 64 -12.91 12.00 4.28
N VAL A 65 -12.34 12.85 3.42
CA VAL A 65 -13.07 13.91 2.74
C VAL A 65 -14.12 13.33 1.80
N ILE A 66 -13.74 12.33 0.99
CA ILE A 66 -14.66 11.77 0.00
C ILE A 66 -15.71 10.91 0.68
N SER A 67 -15.35 10.08 1.67
CA SER A 67 -16.33 9.31 2.42
C SER A 67 -17.30 10.20 3.19
N GLY A 68 -16.84 11.32 3.75
CA GLY A 68 -17.71 12.33 4.35
C GLY A 68 -18.70 12.92 3.34
N LEU A 69 -18.23 13.31 2.16
CA LEU A 69 -19.11 13.83 1.10
C LEU A 69 -20.10 12.77 0.58
N ALA A 70 -19.62 11.54 0.34
CA ALA A 70 -20.41 10.38 -0.11
C ALA A 70 -21.53 10.02 0.86
N ALA A 71 -21.23 10.15 2.14
CA ALA A 71 -22.11 9.90 3.26
C ALA A 71 -23.22 10.95 3.43
N GLY A 72 -23.19 12.03 2.66
CA GLY A 72 -24.05 13.19 2.87
C GLY A 72 -23.63 14.06 4.05
N ALA A 73 -22.43 13.86 4.61
CA ALA A 73 -21.92 14.73 5.65
C ALA A 73 -21.65 16.11 5.05
N SER A 74 -22.49 17.06 5.44
CA SER A 74 -22.46 18.42 4.91
C SER A 74 -21.46 19.25 5.74
N PRO A 75 -20.42 19.85 5.12
CA PRO A 75 -19.53 20.77 5.83
C PRO A 75 -20.35 21.86 6.54
N GLY A 76 -20.22 21.96 7.87
CA GLY A 76 -20.91 22.98 8.68
C GLY A 76 -22.18 22.53 9.42
N VAL A 77 -22.58 21.25 9.34
CA VAL A 77 -23.60 20.70 10.23
C VAL A 77 -22.94 20.22 11.52
N ALA A 78 -23.10 20.99 12.59
CA ALA A 78 -22.49 20.73 13.88
C ALA A 78 -22.92 19.37 14.45
N GLY A 79 -21.94 18.51 14.77
CA GLY A 79 -22.20 17.25 15.46
C GLY A 79 -22.73 16.12 14.59
N ASP A 80 -22.49 16.13 13.28
CA ASP A 80 -22.87 15.02 12.39
C ASP A 80 -22.39 13.65 12.94
N PRO A 81 -23.32 12.72 13.27
CA PRO A 81 -22.98 11.39 13.79
C PRO A 81 -22.15 10.55 12.81
N MET A 82 -22.15 10.89 11.52
CA MET A 82 -21.38 10.18 10.50
C MET A 82 -19.89 10.54 10.55
N ILE A 83 -19.57 11.82 10.75
CA ILE A 83 -18.17 12.29 10.83
C ILE A 83 -17.49 11.78 12.09
N GLN A 84 -18.21 11.72 13.21
CA GLN A 84 -17.72 11.13 14.46
C GLN A 84 -17.36 9.64 14.30
N ARG A 85 -17.96 8.93 13.33
CA ARG A 85 -17.62 7.54 13.01
C ARG A 85 -16.46 7.41 12.03
N LEU A 86 -16.34 8.33 11.07
CA LEU A 86 -15.32 8.27 10.01
C LEU A 86 -13.92 8.70 10.49
N VAL A 87 -13.82 9.75 11.32
CA VAL A 87 -12.52 10.28 11.76
C VAL A 87 -11.67 9.27 12.53
N PRO A 88 -12.20 8.51 13.53
CA PRO A 88 -11.43 7.48 14.22
C PRO A 88 -10.93 6.39 13.28
N GLY A 89 -11.78 5.95 12.34
CA GLY A 89 -11.40 4.95 11.33
C GLY A 89 -10.26 5.41 10.42
N ALA A 90 -10.33 6.64 9.93
CA ALA A 90 -9.26 7.26 9.14
C ALA A 90 -7.96 7.42 9.95
N ALA A 91 -8.07 7.77 11.24
CA ALA A 91 -6.92 7.83 12.15
C ALA A 91 -6.27 6.46 12.35
N VAL A 92 -7.05 5.40 12.58
CA VAL A 92 -6.53 4.02 12.67
C VAL A 92 -5.86 3.60 11.38
N PHE A 93 -6.43 3.94 10.22
CA PHE A 93 -5.80 3.65 8.93
C PHE A 93 -4.43 4.32 8.81
N ALA A 94 -4.31 5.59 9.21
CA ALA A 94 -3.02 6.30 9.24
C ALA A 94 -2.02 5.65 10.22
N ILE A 95 -2.47 5.23 11.40
CA ILE A 95 -1.64 4.52 12.39
C ILE A 95 -1.19 3.17 11.83
N ALA A 96 -2.07 2.39 11.23
CA ALA A 96 -1.75 1.09 10.66
C ALA A 96 -0.74 1.23 9.51
N MET A 97 -0.88 2.24 8.65
CA MET A 97 0.10 2.51 7.59
C MET A 97 1.48 2.87 8.15
N ALA A 98 1.54 3.71 9.18
CA ALA A 98 2.81 4.15 9.75
C ALA A 98 3.46 3.09 10.67
N ALA A 99 2.75 2.64 11.70
CA ALA A 99 3.26 1.80 12.77
C ALA A 99 3.31 0.31 12.40
N PHE A 100 2.53 -0.15 11.42
CA PHE A 100 2.56 -1.55 10.98
C PHE A 100 3.16 -1.73 9.59
N VAL A 101 2.56 -1.15 8.55
CA VAL A 101 2.98 -1.39 7.16
C VAL A 101 4.38 -0.84 6.89
N MET A 102 4.58 0.47 7.08
CA MET A 102 5.87 1.13 6.83
C MET A 102 6.96 0.62 7.76
N LEU A 103 6.65 0.45 9.05
CA LEU A 103 7.61 -0.07 10.01
C LEU A 103 8.10 -1.45 9.59
N ALA A 104 7.18 -2.40 9.33
CA ALA A 104 7.52 -3.76 8.96
C ALA A 104 8.34 -3.78 7.66
N TYR A 105 7.89 -3.06 6.63
CA TYR A 105 8.59 -2.95 5.35
C TYR A 105 10.01 -2.40 5.53
N SER A 106 10.17 -1.33 6.30
CA SER A 106 11.46 -0.67 6.49
C SER A 106 12.50 -1.57 7.15
N ILE A 107 12.07 -2.42 8.10
CA ILE A 107 12.94 -3.38 8.79
C ILE A 107 13.30 -4.52 7.85
N ALA A 108 12.32 -5.06 7.11
CA ALA A 108 12.55 -6.13 6.17
C ALA A 108 13.47 -5.70 5.02
N LEU A 109 13.30 -4.48 4.51
CA LEU A 109 14.18 -3.89 3.50
C LEU A 109 15.61 -3.72 4.03
N ALA A 110 15.76 -3.24 5.26
CA ALA A 110 17.07 -3.13 5.91
C ALA A 110 17.74 -4.51 6.09
N ALA A 111 16.95 -5.56 6.37
CA ALA A 111 17.43 -6.93 6.46
C ALA A 111 17.90 -7.45 5.09
N GLU A 112 17.10 -7.27 4.04
CA GLU A 112 17.43 -7.69 2.66
C GLU A 112 18.68 -7.00 2.13
N GLN A 113 18.84 -5.70 2.36
CA GLN A 113 19.99 -4.92 1.93
C GLN A 113 21.25 -5.19 2.78
N GLY A 114 21.15 -6.06 3.80
CA GLY A 114 22.25 -6.39 4.71
C GLY A 114 22.64 -5.25 5.64
N VAL A 115 21.82 -4.21 5.79
CA VAL A 115 22.03 -3.12 6.76
C VAL A 115 22.15 -3.69 8.17
N LEU A 116 21.24 -4.59 8.55
CA LEU A 116 21.25 -5.23 9.87
C LEU A 116 22.53 -6.03 10.14
N LYS A 117 23.13 -6.63 9.11
CA LYS A 117 24.42 -7.34 9.23
C LYS A 117 25.59 -6.36 9.38
N ARG A 118 25.58 -5.26 8.63
CA ARG A 118 26.60 -4.20 8.76
C ARG A 118 26.56 -3.53 10.12
N LEU A 119 25.37 -3.37 10.71
CA LEU A 119 25.20 -2.78 12.05
C LEU A 119 25.95 -3.57 13.14
N GLN A 120 26.11 -4.89 12.98
CA GLN A 120 26.86 -5.71 13.95
C GLN A 120 28.35 -5.33 14.03
N GLY A 121 28.90 -4.69 13.01
CA GLY A 121 30.27 -4.16 13.00
C GLY A 121 30.38 -2.70 13.50
N THR A 122 29.27 -2.08 13.90
CA THR A 122 29.22 -0.68 14.36
C THR A 122 28.98 -0.60 15.87
N PRO A 123 29.31 0.52 16.53
CA PRO A 123 28.98 0.73 17.94
C PRO A 123 27.47 0.91 18.21
N LEU A 124 26.62 0.94 17.17
CA LEU A 124 25.18 1.08 17.32
C LEU A 124 24.54 -0.29 17.60
N PRO A 125 23.95 -0.52 18.77
CA PRO A 125 23.30 -1.79 19.07
C PRO A 125 21.98 -1.93 18.29
N ALA A 126 21.65 -3.17 17.90
CA ALA A 126 20.46 -3.47 17.11
C ALA A 126 19.15 -2.99 17.76
N TRP A 127 19.03 -3.10 19.10
CA TRP A 127 17.86 -2.64 19.82
C TRP A 127 17.65 -1.12 19.68
N ALA A 128 18.72 -0.31 19.68
CA ALA A 128 18.61 1.14 19.53
C ALA A 128 18.16 1.53 18.12
N TYR A 129 18.61 0.78 17.11
CA TYR A 129 18.13 0.93 15.74
C TYR A 129 16.63 0.59 15.61
N LEU A 130 16.20 -0.54 16.17
CA LEU A 130 14.79 -0.97 16.11
C LEU A 130 13.87 0.00 16.86
N ILE A 131 14.25 0.44 18.07
CA ILE A 131 13.51 1.48 18.80
C ILE A 131 13.50 2.80 18.02
N GLY A 132 14.61 3.15 17.36
CA GLY A 132 14.68 4.33 16.50
C GLY A 132 13.67 4.29 15.35
N ARG A 133 13.55 3.15 14.66
CA ARG A 133 12.58 2.93 13.58
C ARG A 133 11.14 2.96 14.12
N ALA A 134 10.87 2.29 15.24
CA ALA A 134 9.55 2.32 15.88
C ALA A 134 9.17 3.74 16.34
N GLY A 135 10.11 4.51 16.90
CA GLY A 135 9.86 5.88 17.34
C GLY A 135 9.57 6.84 16.18
N ALA A 136 10.26 6.68 15.04
CA ALA A 136 9.93 7.43 13.83
C ALA A 136 8.54 7.06 13.29
N ALA A 137 8.19 5.77 13.28
CA ALA A 137 6.85 5.32 12.89
C ALA A 137 5.77 5.84 13.83
N ALA A 138 6.02 5.86 15.15
CA ALA A 138 5.12 6.42 16.15
C ALA A 138 4.89 7.92 15.93
N TRP A 139 5.94 8.69 15.63
CA TRP A 139 5.81 10.11 15.28
C TRP A 139 4.91 10.31 14.05
N VAL A 140 5.11 9.53 12.98
CA VAL A 140 4.28 9.63 11.76
C VAL A 140 2.82 9.23 12.06
N ALA A 141 2.59 8.20 12.88
CA ALA A 141 1.25 7.77 13.29
C ALA A 141 0.54 8.86 14.11
N ILE A 142 1.25 9.52 15.03
CA ILE A 142 0.72 10.65 15.82
C ILE A 142 0.40 11.82 14.89
N ALA A 143 1.32 12.20 14.00
CA ALA A 143 1.11 13.29 13.06
C ALA A 143 -0.09 13.02 12.13
N GLY A 144 -0.23 11.80 11.61
CA GLY A 144 -1.38 11.38 10.81
C GLY A 144 -2.69 11.42 11.58
N THR A 145 -2.71 10.96 12.83
CA THR A 145 -3.90 11.02 13.70
C THR A 145 -4.30 12.46 13.99
N VAL A 146 -3.34 13.32 14.36
CA VAL A 146 -3.59 14.74 14.59
C VAL A 146 -4.10 15.42 13.33
N LEU A 147 -3.55 15.08 12.16
CA LEU A 147 -4.04 15.58 10.88
C LEU A 147 -5.49 15.15 10.62
N MET A 148 -5.85 13.89 10.87
CA MET A 148 -7.23 13.41 10.67
C MET A 148 -8.21 14.14 11.60
N VAL A 149 -7.85 14.30 12.87
CA VAL A 149 -8.67 15.03 13.84
C VAL A 149 -8.78 16.50 13.46
N ALA A 150 -7.69 17.14 13.04
CA ALA A 150 -7.70 18.53 12.59
C ALA A 150 -8.58 18.73 11.36
N VAL A 151 -8.51 17.84 10.37
CA VAL A 151 -9.41 17.86 9.20
C VAL A 151 -10.86 17.66 9.63
N GLY A 152 -11.13 16.72 10.54
CA GLY A 152 -12.46 16.53 11.12
C GLY A 152 -13.02 17.79 11.78
N ILE A 153 -12.23 18.49 12.59
CA ILE A 153 -12.65 19.73 13.26
C ILE A 153 -12.88 20.84 12.22
N LEU A 154 -11.89 21.08 11.36
CA LEU A 154 -11.87 22.25 10.48
C LEU A 154 -12.83 22.16 9.30
N ALA A 155 -13.00 20.96 8.72
CA ALA A 155 -13.83 20.77 7.53
C ALA A 155 -15.25 20.28 7.86
N TYR A 156 -15.45 19.63 9.01
CA TYR A 156 -16.68 18.90 9.33
C TYR A 156 -17.25 19.17 10.73
N ASP A 157 -16.73 20.17 11.45
CA ASP A 157 -17.19 20.54 12.80
C ASP A 157 -17.23 19.36 13.79
N LEU A 158 -16.17 18.55 13.78
CA LEU A 158 -16.00 17.44 14.72
C LEU A 158 -15.99 17.95 16.16
N GLN A 159 -17.01 17.54 16.93
CA GLN A 159 -17.12 17.86 18.33
C GLN A 159 -16.22 16.94 19.17
N ILE A 160 -15.39 17.54 20.02
CA ILE A 160 -14.48 16.81 20.90
C ILE A 160 -14.79 17.19 22.34
N THR A 161 -14.97 16.19 23.20
CA THR A 161 -15.16 16.42 24.62
C THR A 161 -13.78 16.46 25.31
N PRO A 162 -13.31 17.62 25.84
CA PRO A 162 -11.94 17.75 26.37
C PRO A 162 -11.63 16.78 27.52
N ARG A 163 -12.64 16.43 28.32
CA ARG A 163 -12.51 15.49 29.44
C ARG A 163 -12.08 14.08 29.01
N LEU A 164 -12.35 13.69 27.76
CA LEU A 164 -12.06 12.35 27.21
C LEU A 164 -10.74 12.30 26.42
N LEU A 165 -10.05 13.43 26.24
CA LEU A 165 -8.75 13.48 25.56
C LEU A 165 -7.69 12.55 26.19
N PRO A 166 -7.60 12.38 27.53
CA PRO A 166 -6.67 11.41 28.11
C PRO A 166 -6.98 9.97 27.70
N ALA A 167 -8.26 9.60 27.55
CA ALA A 167 -8.67 8.27 27.09
C ALA A 167 -8.30 8.07 25.61
N ALA A 168 -8.53 9.08 24.76
CA ALA A 168 -8.09 9.06 23.37
C ALA A 168 -6.57 8.93 23.23
N ALA A 169 -5.80 9.66 24.06
CA ALA A 169 -4.34 9.60 24.07
C ALA A 169 -3.82 8.23 24.51
N LEU A 170 -4.41 7.64 25.55
CA LEU A 170 -4.10 6.27 25.98
C LEU A 170 -4.38 5.27 24.85
N GLY A 171 -5.55 5.41 24.21
CA GLY A 171 -5.95 4.58 23.08
C GLY A 171 -4.98 4.65 21.91
N LEU A 172 -4.56 5.86 21.54
CA LEU A 172 -3.58 6.12 20.50
C LEU A 172 -2.24 5.43 20.80
N VAL A 173 -1.73 5.58 22.03
CA VAL A 173 -0.46 4.97 22.45
C VAL A 173 -0.53 3.45 22.40
N VAL A 174 -1.58 2.85 22.96
CA VAL A 174 -1.76 1.38 22.95
C VAL A 174 -1.87 0.86 21.52
N THR A 175 -2.60 1.56 20.65
CA THR A 175 -2.74 1.20 19.24
C THR A 175 -1.39 1.23 18.53
N ILE A 176 -0.63 2.32 18.64
CA ILE A 176 0.70 2.43 18.03
C ILE A 176 1.62 1.31 18.50
N LEU A 177 1.64 1.01 19.80
CA LEU A 177 2.48 -0.05 20.36
C LEU A 177 2.09 -1.44 19.86
N ALA A 178 0.78 -1.74 19.80
CA ALA A 178 0.27 -3.01 19.31
C ALA A 178 0.61 -3.22 17.82
N PHE A 179 0.33 -2.23 16.97
CA PHE A 179 0.63 -2.29 15.54
C PHE A 179 2.15 -2.32 15.27
N ALA A 180 2.95 -1.62 16.07
CA ALA A 180 4.41 -1.71 15.98
C ALA A 180 4.91 -3.13 16.29
N ALA A 181 4.42 -3.75 17.37
CA ALA A 181 4.78 -5.12 17.73
C ALA A 181 4.38 -6.13 16.64
N LEU A 182 3.18 -6.00 16.07
CA LEU A 182 2.75 -6.81 14.92
C LEU A 182 3.61 -6.58 13.69
N GLY A 183 4.04 -5.34 13.46
CA GLY A 183 4.91 -4.98 12.34
C GLY A 183 6.29 -5.63 12.46
N PHE A 184 6.87 -5.61 13.67
CA PHE A 184 8.10 -6.34 13.97
C PHE A 184 7.93 -7.83 13.74
N ALA A 185 6.85 -8.43 14.25
CA ALA A 185 6.59 -9.86 14.05
C ALA A 185 6.54 -10.21 12.57
N LEU A 186 5.78 -9.45 11.79
CA LEU A 186 5.63 -9.69 10.36
C LEU A 186 6.96 -9.57 9.61
N ALA A 187 7.75 -8.54 9.91
CA ALA A 187 9.07 -8.32 9.32
C ALA A 187 10.05 -9.46 9.61
N MET A 188 9.93 -10.12 10.76
CA MET A 188 10.80 -11.25 11.14
C MET A 188 10.29 -12.59 10.60
N LEU A 189 8.98 -12.74 10.40
CA LEU A 189 8.37 -13.99 9.91
C LEU A 189 8.50 -14.16 8.40
N LEU A 190 8.45 -13.06 7.65
CA LEU A 190 8.52 -13.08 6.19
C LEU A 190 9.95 -12.82 5.70
N ARG A 191 10.31 -13.49 4.61
CA ARG A 191 11.70 -13.52 4.10
C ARG A 191 12.05 -12.39 3.16
N SER A 192 11.06 -11.67 2.64
CA SER A 192 11.28 -10.58 1.70
C SER A 192 10.53 -9.32 2.08
N ALA A 193 11.14 -8.16 1.81
CA ALA A 193 10.53 -6.86 2.05
C ALA A 193 9.25 -6.68 1.23
N GLN A 194 9.25 -7.21 0.01
CA GLN A 194 8.07 -7.18 -0.86
C GLN A 194 6.91 -8.01 -0.29
N ALA A 195 7.19 -9.21 0.24
CA ALA A 195 6.18 -10.04 0.89
C ALA A 195 5.65 -9.37 2.17
N VAL A 196 6.52 -8.68 2.92
CA VAL A 196 6.11 -7.91 4.10
C VAL A 196 5.20 -6.76 3.71
N MET A 197 5.56 -5.99 2.68
CA MET A 197 4.74 -4.89 2.18
C MET A 197 3.37 -5.38 1.71
N SER A 198 3.33 -6.42 0.87
CA SER A 198 2.07 -6.97 0.36
C SER A 198 1.22 -7.58 1.46
N ALA A 199 1.82 -8.31 2.40
CA ALA A 199 1.10 -8.87 3.54
C ALA A 199 0.54 -7.80 4.48
N ALA A 200 1.34 -6.80 4.83
CA ALA A 200 0.93 -5.74 5.74
C ALA A 200 -0.13 -4.84 5.10
N MET A 201 0.12 -4.36 3.88
CA MET A 201 -0.83 -3.50 3.16
C MET A 201 -2.13 -4.25 2.83
N GLY A 202 -2.02 -5.46 2.28
CA GLY A 202 -3.18 -6.29 1.93
C GLY A 202 -4.03 -6.63 3.15
N SER A 203 -3.41 -6.95 4.29
CA SER A 203 -4.15 -7.20 5.53
C SER A 203 -4.83 -5.94 6.05
N VAL A 204 -4.17 -4.77 6.11
CA VAL A 204 -4.80 -3.53 6.59
C VAL A 204 -6.00 -3.14 5.73
N VAL A 205 -5.86 -3.18 4.41
CA VAL A 205 -6.95 -2.76 3.51
C VAL A 205 -8.10 -3.75 3.53
N LEU A 206 -7.84 -5.06 3.37
CA LEU A 206 -8.92 -6.06 3.34
C LEU A 206 -9.60 -6.21 4.71
N LEU A 207 -8.82 -6.33 5.78
CA LEU A 207 -9.37 -6.51 7.12
C LEU A 207 -10.00 -5.22 7.66
N GLY A 208 -9.59 -4.06 7.16
CA GLY A 208 -10.20 -2.76 7.44
C GLY A 208 -11.68 -2.71 7.12
N PHE A 209 -12.12 -3.35 6.03
CA PHE A 209 -13.55 -3.45 5.66
C PHE A 209 -14.37 -4.15 6.73
N VAL A 210 -13.82 -5.21 7.31
CA VAL A 210 -14.51 -6.03 8.29
C VAL A 210 -14.34 -5.47 9.72
N SER A 211 -13.58 -4.39 9.88
CA SER A 211 -13.17 -3.82 11.17
C SER A 211 -13.73 -2.43 11.45
N ASP A 212 -14.83 -2.04 10.80
CA ASP A 212 -15.47 -0.72 10.91
C ASP A 212 -14.56 0.49 10.59
N MET A 213 -13.38 0.25 10.00
CA MET A 213 -12.34 1.28 9.75
C MET A 213 -12.77 2.34 8.73
N TYR A 214 -13.72 2.01 7.86
CA TYR A 214 -14.18 2.89 6.78
C TYR A 214 -15.49 3.62 7.10
N GLY A 215 -16.08 3.40 8.29
CA GLY A 215 -17.23 4.15 8.79
C GLY A 215 -18.50 4.05 7.93
N PHE A 216 -18.74 2.91 7.28
CA PHE A 216 -19.96 2.71 6.48
C PHE A 216 -21.23 2.76 7.36
N SER A 217 -22.30 3.32 6.80
CA SER A 217 -23.60 3.45 7.46
C SER A 217 -24.38 2.13 7.37
N GLY A 218 -24.16 1.23 8.33
CA GLY A 218 -24.92 -0.02 8.43
C GLY A 218 -24.22 -1.05 9.31
N ASP A 219 -24.98 -1.96 9.92
CA ASP A 219 -24.40 -3.04 10.69
C ASP A 219 -23.76 -4.07 9.76
N MET A 220 -22.50 -4.42 10.03
CA MET A 220 -21.84 -5.51 9.33
C MET A 220 -22.64 -6.82 9.52
N PRO A 221 -22.82 -7.62 8.46
CA PRO A 221 -23.45 -8.94 8.58
C PRO A 221 -22.77 -9.77 9.67
N SER A 222 -23.54 -10.54 10.44
CA SER A 222 -23.06 -11.20 11.66
C SER A 222 -21.79 -12.04 11.47
N GLY A 223 -21.66 -12.72 10.32
CA GLY A 223 -20.45 -13.47 9.97
C GLY A 223 -19.20 -12.59 9.82
N PHE A 224 -19.32 -11.45 9.12
CA PHE A 224 -18.23 -10.49 8.98
C PHE A 224 -17.96 -9.79 10.32
N ALA A 225 -19.00 -9.39 11.06
CA ALA A 225 -18.85 -8.78 12.37
C ALA A 225 -18.07 -9.69 13.34
N ALA A 226 -18.34 -11.00 13.35
CA ALA A 226 -17.62 -11.96 14.20
C ALA A 226 -16.13 -12.06 13.84
N ILE A 227 -15.81 -12.07 12.54
CA ILE A 227 -14.41 -12.04 12.08
C ILE A 227 -13.75 -10.73 12.50
N GLY A 228 -14.44 -9.60 12.29
CA GLY A 228 -14.02 -8.27 12.69
C GLY A 228 -13.65 -8.17 14.16
N TRP A 229 -14.45 -8.79 15.03
CA TRP A 229 -14.24 -8.78 16.48
C TRP A 229 -12.94 -9.48 16.90
N GLY A 230 -12.44 -10.45 16.13
CA GLY A 230 -11.15 -11.08 16.42
C GLY A 230 -9.94 -10.20 16.06
N LEU A 231 -10.12 -9.13 15.29
CA LEU A 231 -9.05 -8.39 14.64
C LEU A 231 -8.60 -7.17 15.45
N PRO A 232 -7.28 -6.87 15.49
CA PRO A 232 -6.79 -5.70 16.23
C PRO A 232 -7.26 -4.37 15.61
N LEU A 233 -7.55 -4.36 14.29
CA LEU A 233 -8.06 -3.17 13.60
C LEU A 233 -9.40 -2.72 14.18
N ARG A 234 -10.33 -3.63 14.45
CA ARG A 234 -11.65 -3.26 14.98
C ARG A 234 -11.54 -2.63 16.37
N HIS A 235 -10.74 -3.25 17.23
CA HIS A 235 -10.48 -2.73 18.57
C HIS A 235 -9.76 -1.38 18.56
N ALA A 236 -8.85 -1.15 17.61
CA ALA A 236 -8.22 0.14 17.42
C ALA A 236 -9.22 1.23 17.05
N VAL A 237 -10.17 0.93 16.17
CA VAL A 237 -11.23 1.88 15.77
C VAL A 237 -12.07 2.22 17.00
N GLU A 238 -12.52 1.22 17.75
CA GLU A 238 -13.37 1.42 18.92
C GLU A 238 -12.69 2.22 20.04
N VAL A 239 -11.41 1.94 20.31
CA VAL A 239 -10.63 2.63 21.33
C VAL A 239 -10.38 4.11 20.99
N LEU A 240 -10.29 4.46 19.71
CA LEU A 240 -10.21 5.86 19.27
C LEU A 240 -11.59 6.51 19.09
N ALA A 241 -12.63 5.74 18.76
CA ALA A 241 -13.97 6.25 18.51
C ALA A 241 -14.73 6.61 19.79
N LEU A 242 -14.66 5.77 20.83
CA LEU A 242 -15.44 5.97 22.06
C LEU A 242 -15.20 7.34 22.73
N PRO A 243 -13.95 7.84 22.86
CA PRO A 243 -13.69 9.19 23.38
C PRO A 243 -14.20 10.34 22.50
N LEU A 244 -14.45 10.10 21.21
CA LEU A 244 -14.83 11.08 20.20
C LEU A 244 -16.33 11.13 19.91
N GLN A 245 -17.14 10.31 20.61
CA GLN A 245 -18.60 10.37 20.51
C GLN A 245 -19.18 11.56 21.27
N VAL A 246 -20.20 12.20 20.72
CA VAL A 246 -20.85 13.40 21.29
C VAL A 246 -21.53 13.14 22.64
N ASP A 247 -22.12 11.96 22.85
CA ASP A 247 -22.83 11.61 24.09
C ASP A 247 -22.07 10.62 24.99
N ALA A 248 -20.74 10.52 24.84
CA ALA A 248 -19.94 9.58 25.62
C ALA A 248 -20.05 9.90 27.13
N SER A 249 -20.77 9.04 27.86
CA SER A 249 -20.86 9.03 29.32
C SER A 249 -19.83 8.04 29.90
N GLY A 250 -19.25 8.36 31.06
CA GLY A 250 -18.24 7.53 31.71
C GLY A 250 -16.79 7.90 31.37
N SER A 251 -15.88 6.94 31.45
CA SER A 251 -14.42 7.17 31.31
C SER A 251 -13.97 7.40 29.86
N GLY A 252 -14.81 7.09 28.87
CA GLY A 252 -14.43 7.07 27.45
C GLY A 252 -13.42 5.98 27.09
N ILE A 253 -13.13 5.03 27.99
CA ILE A 253 -12.17 3.96 27.74
C ILE A 253 -12.92 2.68 27.33
N ALA A 254 -12.65 2.20 26.12
CA ALA A 254 -13.14 0.91 25.64
C ALA A 254 -12.30 -0.23 26.24
N TRP A 255 -12.58 -0.61 27.49
CA TRP A 255 -11.74 -1.54 28.27
C TRP A 255 -11.51 -2.90 27.57
N VAL A 256 -12.55 -3.47 26.97
CA VAL A 256 -12.48 -4.75 26.26
C VAL A 256 -11.54 -4.64 25.06
N SER A 257 -11.71 -3.60 24.26
CA SER A 257 -10.92 -3.37 23.05
C SER A 257 -9.49 -2.95 23.37
N LEU A 258 -9.27 -2.22 24.46
CA LEU A 258 -7.93 -1.91 24.97
C LEU A 258 -7.22 -3.18 25.44
N ALA A 259 -7.90 -4.06 26.18
CA ALA A 259 -7.34 -5.34 26.60
C ALA A 259 -7.02 -6.25 25.40
N ALA A 260 -7.91 -6.30 24.40
CA ALA A 260 -7.69 -7.06 23.17
C ALA A 260 -6.48 -6.53 22.37
N LEU A 261 -6.31 -5.21 22.25
CA LEU A 261 -5.14 -4.60 21.62
C LEU A 261 -3.84 -4.92 22.37
N LEU A 262 -3.86 -4.87 23.70
CA LEU A 262 -2.71 -5.26 24.52
C LEU A 262 -2.37 -6.74 24.31
N ALA A 263 -3.38 -7.62 24.26
CA ALA A 263 -3.19 -9.04 23.98
C ALA A 263 -2.55 -9.27 22.59
N TRP A 264 -3.03 -8.56 21.55
CA TRP A 264 -2.42 -8.57 20.22
C TRP A 264 -1.00 -8.00 20.20
N GLY A 265 -0.74 -6.94 20.95
CA GLY A 265 0.59 -6.35 21.11
C GLY A 265 1.58 -7.30 21.77
N VAL A 266 1.16 -7.97 22.86
CA VAL A 266 1.94 -9.02 23.53
C VAL A 266 2.16 -10.20 22.59
N GLY A 267 1.12 -10.67 21.90
CA GLY A 267 1.22 -11.74 20.91
C GLY A 267 2.20 -11.41 19.78
N GLY A 268 2.16 -10.18 19.25
CA GLY A 268 3.12 -9.67 18.28
C GLY A 268 4.55 -9.67 18.80
N ALA A 269 4.77 -9.15 20.01
CA ALA A 269 6.09 -9.15 20.64
C ALA A 269 6.64 -10.58 20.87
N LEU A 270 5.80 -11.50 21.33
CA LEU A 270 6.16 -12.91 21.49
C LEU A 270 6.47 -13.57 20.14
N ALA A 271 5.67 -13.31 19.11
CA ALA A 271 5.92 -13.83 17.76
C ALA A 271 7.23 -13.29 17.18
N ALA A 272 7.54 -12.00 17.39
CA ALA A 272 8.79 -11.38 16.96
C ALA A 272 10.01 -12.01 17.67
N THR A 273 9.96 -12.14 19.01
CA THR A 273 11.05 -12.76 19.78
C THR A 273 11.25 -14.23 19.41
N TRP A 274 10.17 -14.98 19.22
CA TRP A 274 10.22 -16.36 18.76
C TRP A 274 10.80 -16.50 17.35
N ALA A 275 10.45 -15.60 16.43
CA ALA A 275 11.00 -15.59 15.08
C ALA A 275 12.52 -15.36 15.08
N ILE A 276 13.01 -14.44 15.91
CA ILE A 276 14.45 -14.19 16.10
C ILE A 276 15.16 -15.43 16.64
N GLY A 277 14.58 -16.11 17.64
CA GLY A 277 15.15 -17.33 18.23
C GLY A 277 15.28 -18.50 17.25
N ARG A 278 14.35 -18.64 16.28
CA ARG A 278 14.43 -19.69 15.24
C ARG A 278 15.54 -19.47 14.22
N GLU A 279 15.93 -18.22 13.97
CA GLU A 279 16.99 -17.91 13.00
C GLU A 279 18.39 -18.23 13.58
N ALA A 280 18.56 -18.00 14.89
CA ALA A 280 19.80 -18.33 15.62
C ALA A 280 20.09 -19.84 15.66
N SER A 281 19.05 -20.69 15.73
CA SER A 281 19.20 -22.15 15.73
C SER A 281 19.46 -22.73 14.34
N ARG A 282 18.93 -22.12 13.27
CA ARG A 282 19.15 -22.55 11.87
C ARG A 282 20.56 -22.28 11.35
N THR A 283 21.18 -21.18 11.78
CA THR A 283 22.55 -20.81 11.37
C THR A 283 23.61 -21.76 11.95
N GLY A 284 23.32 -22.43 13.08
CA GLY A 284 24.15 -23.51 13.63
C GLY A 284 24.09 -24.82 12.81
N GLY A 285 22.94 -25.17 12.23
CA GLY A 285 22.74 -26.43 11.50
C GLY A 285 23.13 -26.41 10.02
N GLN A 286 23.15 -25.24 9.37
CA GLN A 286 23.37 -25.14 7.91
C GLN A 286 24.85 -25.20 7.47
N ARG A 287 25.82 -25.10 8.39
CA ARG A 287 27.26 -25.26 8.04
C ARG A 287 27.63 -26.71 7.67
N ALA A 288 26.80 -27.71 7.99
CA ALA A 288 27.10 -29.12 7.74
C ALA A 288 26.53 -29.70 6.42
N GLY A 289 25.61 -29.00 5.73
CA GLY A 289 24.76 -29.63 4.72
C GLY A 289 24.90 -29.19 3.26
N ARG A 290 25.77 -28.23 2.93
CA ARG A 290 25.83 -27.64 1.58
C ARG A 290 27.03 -28.09 0.75
N ARG A 291 27.17 -29.41 0.61
CA ARG A 291 27.85 -30.05 -0.51
C ARG A 291 26.88 -31.02 -1.16
N SER A 292 25.98 -30.53 -2.02
CA SER A 292 25.26 -31.41 -2.94
C SER A 292 24.81 -30.69 -4.21
N ALA A 293 25.38 -31.18 -5.30
CA ALA A 293 24.86 -31.23 -6.67
C ALA A 293 24.44 -29.90 -7.33
N ALA A 294 25.43 -29.17 -7.86
CA ALA A 294 25.24 -28.45 -9.11
C ALA A 294 25.05 -29.47 -10.24
N ARG A 295 23.82 -29.97 -10.42
CA ARG A 295 23.44 -30.66 -11.66
C ARG A 295 23.27 -29.59 -12.74
N GLY A 296 24.32 -29.41 -13.53
CA GLY A 296 24.28 -28.69 -14.79
C GLY A 296 23.36 -29.41 -15.76
N GLY A 297 22.06 -29.08 -15.71
CA GLY A 297 21.18 -29.31 -16.84
C GLY A 297 21.53 -28.28 -17.90
N ALA A 298 22.15 -28.71 -18.99
CA ALA A 298 22.24 -27.89 -20.20
C ALA A 298 20.80 -27.56 -20.61
N PHE A 299 20.40 -26.30 -20.45
CA PHE A 299 19.14 -25.83 -20.99
C PHE A 299 19.21 -25.95 -22.51
N ALA A 300 18.58 -26.99 -23.04
CA ALA A 300 18.31 -27.09 -24.46
C ALA A 300 17.44 -25.87 -24.83
N TYR A 301 18.04 -24.90 -25.51
CA TYR A 301 17.30 -23.81 -26.16
C TYR A 301 16.52 -24.40 -27.32
N GLY A 302 15.36 -25.00 -27.00
CA GLY A 302 14.40 -25.50 -27.98
C GLY A 302 13.88 -24.33 -28.82
N SER A 303 14.07 -24.46 -30.14
CA SER A 303 13.63 -23.60 -31.24
C SER A 303 13.01 -22.23 -30.88
N ASN A 304 13.67 -21.16 -31.32
CA ASN A 304 13.30 -19.73 -31.29
C ASN A 304 11.93 -19.39 -31.91
N ARG A 305 10.83 -19.95 -31.43
CA ARG A 305 9.50 -19.47 -31.79
C ARG A 305 9.20 -18.26 -30.91
N LEU A 306 9.03 -17.09 -31.53
CA LEU A 306 8.68 -15.82 -30.86
C LEU A 306 7.53 -15.99 -29.85
N ALA A 307 6.53 -16.79 -30.22
CA ALA A 307 5.41 -17.16 -29.35
C ALA A 307 5.84 -17.92 -28.08
N GLY A 308 6.84 -18.80 -28.17
CA GLY A 308 7.39 -19.54 -27.03
C GLY A 308 8.11 -18.62 -26.04
N MET A 309 8.79 -17.58 -26.53
CA MET A 309 9.42 -16.57 -25.66
C MET A 309 8.38 -15.72 -24.92
N VAL A 310 7.36 -15.23 -25.62
CA VAL A 310 6.27 -14.45 -25.01
C VAL A 310 5.50 -15.32 -24.00
N TRP A 311 5.14 -16.55 -24.37
CA TRP A 311 4.44 -17.48 -23.47
C TRP A 311 5.27 -17.85 -22.25
N GLY A 312 6.58 -18.11 -22.44
CA GLY A 312 7.52 -18.32 -21.35
C GLY A 312 7.54 -17.14 -20.37
N GLN A 313 7.48 -15.91 -20.91
CA GLN A 313 7.41 -14.70 -20.10
C GLN A 313 6.08 -14.54 -19.37
N VAL A 314 4.94 -14.80 -20.02
CA VAL A 314 3.61 -14.80 -19.37
C VAL A 314 3.59 -15.78 -18.21
N ARG A 315 4.09 -17.01 -18.44
CA ARG A 315 4.17 -18.04 -17.40
C ARG A 315 5.09 -17.62 -16.25
N TYR A 316 6.22 -17.00 -16.56
CA TYR A 316 7.16 -16.50 -15.55
C TYR A 316 6.51 -15.39 -14.71
N ALA A 317 5.90 -14.39 -15.35
CA ALA A 317 5.23 -13.28 -14.69
C ALA A 317 4.10 -13.77 -13.77
N ASN A 318 3.19 -14.61 -14.29
CA ASN A 318 2.10 -15.18 -13.51
C ASN A 318 2.61 -16.03 -12.35
N ARG A 319 3.64 -16.87 -12.56
CA ARG A 319 4.23 -17.65 -11.47
C ARG A 319 4.84 -16.77 -10.38
N GLY A 320 5.35 -15.58 -10.73
CA GLY A 320 5.80 -14.59 -9.75
C GLY A 320 4.66 -14.11 -8.86
N ILE A 321 3.54 -13.72 -9.48
CA ILE A 321 2.33 -13.25 -8.77
C ILE A 321 1.76 -14.33 -7.86
N TRP A 322 1.62 -15.57 -8.33
CA TRP A 322 1.10 -16.68 -7.52
C TRP A 322 2.05 -17.11 -6.38
N ARG A 323 3.34 -16.77 -6.48
CA ARG A 323 4.30 -16.98 -5.38
C ARG A 323 4.21 -15.91 -4.31
N GLU A 324 3.48 -14.83 -4.57
CA GLU A 324 3.20 -13.76 -3.63
C GLU A 324 1.69 -13.72 -3.34
N PRO A 325 1.18 -14.72 -2.57
CA PRO A 325 -0.24 -15.00 -2.46
C PRO A 325 -1.02 -13.84 -1.85
N VAL A 326 -0.40 -13.02 -0.99
CA VAL A 326 -1.12 -11.89 -0.38
C VAL A 326 -1.32 -10.75 -1.38
N PHE A 327 -0.34 -10.46 -2.23
CA PHE A 327 -0.50 -9.48 -3.30
C PHE A 327 -1.55 -9.93 -4.32
N ALA A 328 -1.47 -11.19 -4.76
CA ALA A 328 -2.45 -11.78 -5.67
C ALA A 328 -3.85 -11.78 -5.02
N GLY A 329 -3.95 -12.20 -3.76
CA GLY A 329 -5.18 -12.18 -2.99
C GLY A 329 -5.77 -10.78 -2.90
N PHE A 330 -4.97 -9.77 -2.58
CA PHE A 330 -5.42 -8.38 -2.53
C PHE A 330 -6.00 -7.91 -3.88
N ALA A 331 -5.25 -8.05 -4.98
CA ALA A 331 -5.70 -7.57 -6.30
C ALA A 331 -6.95 -8.30 -6.82
N LEU A 332 -7.12 -9.58 -6.47
CA LEU A 332 -8.24 -10.41 -6.92
C LEU A 332 -9.47 -10.30 -6.03
N VAL A 333 -9.28 -10.30 -4.71
CA VAL A 333 -10.35 -10.38 -3.71
C VAL A 333 -10.94 -9.01 -3.41
N MET A 334 -10.13 -7.95 -3.42
CA MET A 334 -10.59 -6.62 -3.01
C MET A 334 -11.80 -6.13 -3.82
N PRO A 335 -11.82 -6.17 -5.17
CA PRO A 335 -13.00 -5.73 -5.94
C PRO A 335 -14.23 -6.59 -5.66
N ALA A 336 -14.06 -7.90 -5.51
CA ALA A 336 -15.14 -8.81 -5.18
C ALA A 336 -15.70 -8.53 -3.77
N MET A 337 -14.83 -8.23 -2.81
CA MET A 337 -15.23 -7.83 -1.46
C MET A 337 -16.13 -6.60 -1.47
N PHE A 338 -15.86 -5.60 -2.31
CA PHE A 338 -16.75 -4.44 -2.43
C PHE A 338 -18.13 -4.83 -2.96
N VAL A 339 -18.20 -5.71 -3.97
CA VAL A 339 -19.47 -6.24 -4.48
C VAL A 339 -20.23 -6.99 -3.38
N VAL A 340 -19.55 -7.77 -2.54
CA VAL A 340 -20.20 -8.54 -1.46
C VAL A 340 -20.61 -7.65 -0.29
N ILE A 341 -19.75 -6.77 0.19
CA ILE A 341 -19.96 -6.08 1.48
C ILE A 341 -20.80 -4.83 1.31
N LEU A 342 -20.56 -3.99 0.28
CA LEU A 342 -21.22 -2.70 0.21
C LEU A 342 -22.74 -2.78 0.06
N PRO A 343 -23.32 -3.60 -0.84
CA PRO A 343 -24.77 -3.71 -0.93
C PRO A 343 -25.43 -4.28 0.34
N GLN A 344 -24.70 -5.07 1.15
CA GLN A 344 -25.22 -5.57 2.43
C GLN A 344 -25.22 -4.50 3.52
N VAL A 345 -24.23 -3.61 3.49
CA VAL A 345 -24.08 -2.55 4.51
C VAL A 345 -24.93 -1.33 4.16
N VAL A 346 -24.88 -0.88 2.90
CA VAL A 346 -25.60 0.31 2.42
C VAL A 346 -27.06 -0.01 2.08
N GLY A 347 -27.37 -1.30 1.86
CA GLY A 347 -28.60 -1.74 1.21
C GLY A 347 -28.43 -1.82 -0.31
N ASP A 348 -29.49 -2.27 -1.00
CA ASP A 348 -29.52 -2.38 -2.46
C ASP A 348 -30.56 -1.43 -3.10
N PRO A 349 -30.42 -0.10 -2.92
CA PRO A 349 -31.34 0.84 -3.54
C PRO A 349 -31.19 0.81 -5.06
N VAL A 350 -32.30 1.08 -5.76
CA VAL A 350 -32.28 1.27 -7.21
C VAL A 350 -31.89 2.72 -7.50
N ILE A 351 -30.75 2.92 -8.15
CA ILE A 351 -30.20 4.23 -8.56
C ILE A 351 -30.28 4.29 -10.08
N ASP A 352 -30.95 5.30 -10.63
CA ASP A 352 -31.16 5.49 -12.07
C ASP A 352 -31.73 4.25 -12.79
N GLY A 353 -32.63 3.53 -12.11
CA GLY A 353 -33.26 2.32 -12.63
C GLY A 353 -32.40 1.06 -12.56
N VAL A 354 -31.20 1.12 -11.96
CA VAL A 354 -30.29 -0.02 -11.79
C VAL A 354 -30.04 -0.29 -10.31
N ALA A 355 -30.10 -1.56 -9.90
CA ALA A 355 -29.74 -1.95 -8.53
C ALA A 355 -28.31 -1.52 -8.18
N PHE A 356 -28.09 -1.06 -6.95
CA PHE A 356 -26.79 -0.66 -6.44
C PHE A 356 -25.76 -1.80 -6.55
N SER A 357 -26.18 -3.04 -6.27
CA SER A 357 -25.38 -4.26 -6.45
C SER A 357 -24.88 -4.43 -7.88
N THR A 358 -25.73 -4.26 -8.88
CA THR A 358 -25.34 -4.30 -10.30
C THR A 358 -24.39 -3.16 -10.68
N SER A 359 -24.62 -1.96 -10.14
CA SER A 359 -23.69 -0.83 -10.29
C SER A 359 -22.32 -1.14 -9.69
N MET A 360 -22.28 -1.79 -8.51
CA MET A 360 -21.05 -2.25 -7.87
C MET A 360 -20.32 -3.28 -8.72
N VAL A 361 -21.02 -4.25 -9.32
CA VAL A 361 -20.38 -5.24 -10.20
C VAL A 361 -19.66 -4.55 -11.35
N THR A 362 -20.35 -3.68 -12.10
CA THR A 362 -19.77 -2.98 -13.25
C THR A 362 -18.63 -2.03 -12.86
N GLY A 363 -18.78 -1.29 -11.77
CA GLY A 363 -17.73 -0.43 -11.22
C GLY A 363 -16.50 -1.22 -10.76
N MET A 364 -16.69 -2.36 -10.09
CA MET A 364 -15.60 -3.19 -9.58
C MET A 364 -14.85 -3.97 -10.67
N LEU A 365 -15.48 -4.25 -11.81
CA LEU A 365 -14.78 -4.72 -13.01
C LEU A 365 -13.75 -3.69 -13.49
N VAL A 366 -14.16 -2.43 -13.61
CA VAL A 366 -13.28 -1.32 -14.03
C VAL A 366 -12.23 -1.01 -12.97
N PHE A 367 -12.62 -1.02 -11.69
CA PHE A 367 -11.68 -0.81 -10.59
C PHE A 367 -10.58 -1.89 -10.59
N GLY A 368 -10.97 -3.18 -10.64
CA GLY A 368 -10.03 -4.30 -10.58
C GLY A 368 -9.06 -4.34 -11.76
N LEU A 369 -9.56 -4.09 -12.98
CA LEU A 369 -8.68 -4.02 -14.16
C LEU A 369 -7.74 -2.81 -14.09
N ALA A 370 -8.22 -1.65 -13.65
CA ALA A 370 -7.43 -0.43 -13.61
C ALA A 370 -6.37 -0.51 -12.50
N LEU A 371 -6.70 -1.03 -11.32
CA LEU A 371 -5.72 -1.27 -10.26
C LEU A 371 -4.58 -2.18 -10.74
N THR A 372 -4.93 -3.27 -11.45
CA THR A 372 -3.93 -4.22 -11.95
C THR A 372 -3.07 -3.63 -13.08
N ALA A 373 -3.68 -2.94 -14.03
CA ALA A 373 -3.00 -2.43 -15.22
C ALA A 373 -2.27 -1.09 -14.99
N TYR A 374 -2.83 -0.20 -14.18
CA TYR A 374 -2.32 1.16 -13.95
C TYR A 374 -1.36 1.24 -12.75
N VAL A 375 -1.58 0.45 -11.70
CA VAL A 375 -0.76 0.50 -10.47
C VAL A 375 0.25 -0.64 -10.42
N ALA A 376 -0.22 -1.89 -10.51
CA ALA A 376 0.65 -3.05 -10.31
C ALA A 376 1.66 -3.28 -11.45
N LEU A 377 1.24 -3.13 -12.71
CA LEU A 377 2.12 -3.33 -13.87
C LEU A 377 3.36 -2.43 -13.86
N PRO A 378 3.26 -1.09 -13.72
CA PRO A 378 4.45 -0.25 -13.72
C PRO A 378 5.35 -0.46 -12.52
N GLU A 379 4.80 -0.79 -11.35
CA GLU A 379 5.59 -1.18 -10.18
C GLU A 379 6.47 -2.40 -10.50
N MET A 380 5.88 -3.46 -11.08
CA MET A 380 6.63 -4.66 -11.44
C MET A 380 7.78 -4.36 -12.42
N VAL A 381 7.56 -3.45 -13.36
CA VAL A 381 8.60 -3.05 -14.33
C VAL A 381 9.67 -2.19 -13.67
N ALA A 382 9.28 -1.24 -12.82
CA ALA A 382 10.22 -0.36 -12.11
C ALA A 382 11.09 -1.14 -11.12
N VAL A 383 10.51 -2.07 -10.34
CA VAL A 383 11.28 -2.96 -9.45
C VAL A 383 12.26 -3.83 -10.25
N ALA A 384 11.86 -4.31 -11.44
CA ALA A 384 12.75 -5.06 -12.30
C ALA A 384 13.90 -4.21 -12.86
N ARG A 385 13.65 -2.91 -13.14
CA ARG A 385 14.67 -1.94 -13.54
C ARG A 385 15.67 -1.71 -12.40
N ASP A 386 15.19 -1.35 -11.22
CA ASP A 386 16.03 -0.97 -10.07
C ASP A 386 16.90 -2.13 -9.58
N ARG A 387 16.39 -3.37 -9.65
CA ARG A 387 17.17 -4.58 -9.34
C ARG A 387 18.13 -5.01 -10.47
N GLY A 388 18.28 -4.20 -11.52
CA GLY A 388 19.10 -4.48 -12.69
C GLY A 388 18.67 -5.72 -13.47
N ILE A 389 17.43 -6.21 -13.30
CA ILE A 389 16.92 -7.38 -14.02
C ILE A 389 16.86 -7.07 -15.51
N LEU A 390 16.37 -5.88 -15.88
CA LEU A 390 16.30 -5.44 -17.27
C LEU A 390 17.69 -5.36 -17.92
N LYS A 391 18.71 -4.93 -17.18
CA LYS A 391 20.11 -4.91 -17.63
C LYS A 391 20.67 -6.32 -17.88
N ARG A 392 20.35 -7.29 -17.01
CA ARG A 392 20.75 -8.69 -17.20
C ARG A 392 20.03 -9.35 -18.38
N LEU A 393 18.76 -9.01 -18.61
CA LEU A 393 17.98 -9.54 -19.74
C LEU A 393 18.59 -9.17 -21.09
N ARG A 394 19.31 -8.05 -21.20
CA ARG A 394 20.05 -7.69 -22.42
C ARG A 394 21.15 -8.68 -22.81
N GLY A 395 21.69 -9.42 -21.85
CA GLY A 395 22.67 -10.48 -22.11
C GLY A 395 22.03 -11.81 -22.52
N THR A 396 20.69 -11.87 -22.64
CA THR A 396 19.92 -13.07 -22.98
C THR A 396 19.30 -12.93 -24.37
N PRO A 397 18.91 -14.03 -25.04
CA PRO A 397 18.22 -13.96 -26.33
C PRO A 397 16.79 -13.40 -26.25
N LEU A 398 16.28 -13.03 -25.05
CA LEU A 398 14.93 -12.50 -24.88
C LEU A 398 14.86 -11.02 -25.30
N PRO A 399 14.12 -10.67 -26.37
CA PRO A 399 14.02 -9.28 -26.78
C PRO A 399 13.14 -8.48 -25.82
N ALA A 400 13.48 -7.20 -25.70
CA ALA A 400 12.79 -6.17 -24.92
C ALA A 400 11.26 -6.15 -25.10
N TRP A 401 10.79 -6.19 -26.35
CA TRP A 401 9.36 -6.18 -26.65
C TRP A 401 8.66 -7.45 -26.15
N ALA A 402 9.30 -8.63 -26.25
CA ALA A 402 8.70 -9.88 -25.77
C ALA A 402 8.56 -9.90 -24.25
N TYR A 403 9.52 -9.29 -23.53
CA TYR A 403 9.41 -9.05 -22.09
C TYR A 403 8.17 -8.21 -21.76
N LEU A 404 8.00 -7.06 -22.43
CA LEU A 404 6.89 -6.14 -22.18
C LEU A 404 5.54 -6.74 -22.58
N THR A 405 5.44 -7.34 -23.77
CA THR A 405 4.23 -8.05 -24.21
C THR A 405 3.84 -9.16 -23.24
N GLY A 406 4.81 -9.93 -22.74
CA GLY A 406 4.53 -10.97 -21.75
C GLY A 406 4.03 -10.43 -20.41
N ARG A 407 4.49 -9.23 -19.99
CA ARG A 407 3.95 -8.55 -18.80
C ARG A 407 2.53 -8.03 -19.02
N ILE A 408 2.27 -7.41 -20.17
CA ILE A 408 0.94 -6.91 -20.52
C ILE A 408 -0.06 -8.07 -20.63
N LEU A 409 0.29 -9.17 -21.30
CA LEU A 409 -0.56 -10.36 -21.37
C LEU A 409 -0.78 -11.04 -20.00
N SER A 410 0.19 -10.96 -19.10
CA SER A 410 0.01 -11.39 -17.70
C SER A 410 -1.04 -10.53 -16.97
N VAL A 411 -1.10 -9.22 -17.24
CA VAL A 411 -2.17 -8.35 -16.72
C VAL A 411 -3.54 -8.75 -17.30
N PHE A 412 -3.65 -9.00 -18.61
CA PHE A 412 -4.90 -9.51 -19.19
C PHE A 412 -5.37 -10.79 -18.51
N TRP A 413 -4.44 -11.70 -18.20
CA TRP A 413 -4.74 -12.94 -17.48
C TRP A 413 -5.28 -12.69 -16.07
N ILE A 414 -4.64 -11.82 -15.29
CA ILE A 414 -5.09 -11.47 -13.93
C ILE A 414 -6.45 -10.78 -13.98
N THR A 415 -6.62 -9.81 -14.89
CA THR A 415 -7.90 -9.12 -15.07
C THR A 415 -9.01 -10.10 -15.42
N ALA A 416 -8.76 -11.08 -16.30
CA ALA A 416 -9.75 -12.11 -16.61
C ALA A 416 -10.19 -12.89 -15.36
N ILE A 417 -9.25 -13.23 -14.47
CA ILE A 417 -9.57 -13.90 -13.20
C ILE A 417 -10.38 -12.97 -12.29
N THR A 418 -9.96 -11.72 -12.12
CA THR A 418 -10.70 -10.74 -11.31
C THR A 418 -12.12 -10.55 -11.85
N THR A 419 -12.28 -10.44 -13.17
CA THR A 419 -13.58 -10.33 -13.84
C THR A 419 -14.47 -11.53 -13.52
N VAL A 420 -13.94 -12.75 -13.63
CA VAL A 420 -14.72 -13.97 -13.29
C VAL A 420 -15.13 -13.96 -11.82
N ILE A 421 -14.26 -13.59 -10.90
CA ILE A 421 -14.57 -13.54 -9.46
C ILE A 421 -15.65 -12.48 -9.18
N VAL A 422 -15.53 -11.29 -9.75
CA VAL A 422 -16.48 -10.19 -9.57
C VAL A 422 -17.86 -10.55 -10.15
N LEU A 423 -17.90 -11.11 -11.36
CA LEU A 423 -19.16 -11.56 -11.99
C LEU A 423 -19.79 -12.71 -11.19
N ALA A 424 -19.00 -13.66 -10.71
CA ALA A 424 -19.50 -14.76 -9.88
C ALA A 424 -20.07 -14.26 -8.56
N ALA A 425 -19.42 -13.30 -7.90
CA ALA A 425 -19.94 -12.69 -6.68
C ALA A 425 -21.26 -11.94 -6.93
N GLY A 426 -21.34 -11.15 -8.00
CA GLY A 426 -22.56 -10.44 -8.39
C GLY A 426 -23.72 -11.39 -8.69
N TRP A 427 -23.45 -12.44 -9.45
CA TRP A 427 -24.46 -13.43 -9.82
C TRP A 427 -24.96 -14.24 -8.62
N LEU A 428 -24.05 -14.78 -7.80
CA LEU A 428 -24.42 -15.71 -6.71
C LEU A 428 -25.15 -15.03 -5.54
N LEU A 429 -24.94 -13.74 -5.31
CA LEU A 429 -25.46 -13.02 -4.15
C LEU A 429 -26.58 -12.03 -4.49
N TYR A 430 -26.62 -11.52 -5.73
CA TYR A 430 -27.50 -10.41 -6.12
C TYR A 430 -28.21 -10.61 -7.45
N ASP A 431 -28.09 -11.78 -8.08
CA ASP A 431 -28.63 -12.07 -9.41
C ASP A 431 -28.20 -11.06 -10.51
N ALA A 432 -27.09 -10.35 -10.27
CA ALA A 432 -26.55 -9.37 -11.21
C ALA A 432 -25.86 -10.08 -12.38
N THR A 433 -26.56 -10.20 -13.50
CA THR A 433 -26.07 -10.90 -14.70
C THR A 433 -25.99 -9.97 -15.91
N PRO A 434 -24.95 -10.10 -16.77
CA PRO A 434 -24.92 -9.39 -18.03
C PRO A 434 -26.10 -9.80 -18.92
N ALA A 435 -26.61 -8.87 -19.71
CA ALA A 435 -27.54 -9.19 -20.78
C ALA A 435 -26.95 -10.28 -21.69
N THR A 436 -27.79 -11.21 -22.17
CA THR A 436 -27.34 -12.35 -22.99
C THR A 436 -26.55 -11.94 -24.24
N ALA A 437 -26.93 -10.82 -24.86
CA ALA A 437 -26.25 -10.22 -26.00
C ALA A 437 -25.04 -9.33 -25.60
N GLY A 438 -24.82 -9.09 -24.31
CA GLY A 438 -23.84 -8.13 -23.81
C GLY A 438 -22.41 -8.63 -23.65
N TRP A 439 -22.17 -9.94 -23.71
CA TRP A 439 -20.83 -10.51 -23.57
C TRP A 439 -19.79 -9.95 -24.56
N PRO A 440 -20.05 -9.85 -25.88
CA PRO A 440 -19.06 -9.30 -26.81
C PRO A 440 -18.71 -7.85 -26.51
N ALA A 441 -19.72 -7.03 -26.18
CA ALA A 441 -19.51 -5.62 -25.85
C ALA A 441 -18.72 -5.45 -24.56
N LEU A 442 -19.06 -6.25 -23.54
CA LEU A 442 -18.40 -6.25 -22.24
C LEU A 442 -16.93 -6.68 -22.36
N ILE A 443 -16.66 -7.75 -23.10
CA ILE A 443 -15.29 -8.23 -23.36
C ILE A 443 -14.50 -7.15 -24.09
N LEU A 444 -15.05 -6.54 -25.14
CA LEU A 444 -14.38 -5.49 -25.88
C LEU A 444 -14.04 -4.28 -25.00
N ALA A 445 -15.00 -3.81 -24.20
CA ALA A 445 -14.79 -2.69 -23.26
C ALA A 445 -13.67 -3.01 -22.26
N ILE A 446 -13.67 -4.22 -21.67
CA ILE A 446 -12.62 -4.66 -20.75
C ILE A 446 -11.26 -4.71 -21.46
N LEU A 447 -11.18 -5.25 -22.68
CA LEU A 447 -9.92 -5.35 -23.42
C LEU A 447 -9.34 -3.98 -23.75
N VAL A 448 -10.19 -3.04 -24.20
CA VAL A 448 -9.82 -1.64 -24.47
C VAL A 448 -9.37 -0.95 -23.17
N GLY A 449 -10.10 -1.17 -22.08
CA GLY A 449 -9.74 -0.65 -20.76
C GLY A 449 -8.37 -1.13 -20.29
N VAL A 450 -8.10 -2.44 -20.35
CA VAL A 450 -6.80 -3.00 -19.96
C VAL A 450 -5.68 -2.41 -20.82
N ALA A 451 -5.88 -2.28 -22.14
CA ALA A 451 -4.89 -1.68 -23.03
C ALA A 451 -4.60 -0.20 -22.66
N CYS A 452 -5.66 0.57 -22.39
CA CYS A 452 -5.56 1.96 -21.96
C CYS A 452 -4.76 2.10 -20.66
N PHE A 453 -5.21 1.45 -19.59
CA PHE A 453 -4.58 1.56 -18.28
C PHE A 453 -3.18 0.94 -18.23
N ALA A 454 -2.91 -0.13 -18.99
CA ALA A 454 -1.57 -0.69 -19.11
C ALA A 454 -0.63 0.31 -19.81
N SER A 455 -1.10 0.99 -20.86
CA SER A 455 -0.30 2.00 -21.56
C SER A 455 0.04 3.20 -20.67
N LEU A 456 -0.95 3.71 -19.93
CA LEU A 456 -0.76 4.83 -19.02
C LEU A 456 0.09 4.44 -17.79
N GLY A 457 -0.10 3.22 -17.27
CA GLY A 457 0.78 2.67 -16.24
C GLY A 457 2.23 2.62 -16.74
N MET A 458 2.47 2.08 -17.94
CA MET A 458 3.81 2.07 -18.54
C MET A 458 4.39 3.47 -18.76
N THR A 459 3.56 4.49 -19.01
CA THR A 459 3.99 5.89 -19.01
C THR A 459 4.55 6.30 -17.64
N ILE A 460 3.90 5.94 -16.54
CA ILE A 460 4.40 6.21 -15.18
C ILE A 460 5.75 5.51 -14.96
N ALA A 461 5.88 4.23 -15.31
CA ALA A 461 7.15 3.51 -15.19
C ALA A 461 8.29 4.15 -16.00
N ALA A 462 7.97 4.74 -17.15
CA ALA A 462 8.94 5.44 -18.00
C ALA A 462 9.35 6.81 -17.43
N LEU A 463 8.43 7.53 -16.81
CA LEU A 463 8.65 8.89 -16.30
C LEU A 463 9.23 8.93 -14.88
N VAL A 464 8.87 7.98 -14.03
CA VAL A 464 9.28 7.95 -12.62
C VAL A 464 10.55 7.10 -12.46
N PRO A 465 11.66 7.68 -11.95
CA PRO A 465 12.95 6.97 -11.86
C PRO A 465 13.01 5.87 -10.79
N ASN A 466 12.29 6.02 -9.69
CA ASN A 466 12.43 5.16 -8.51
C ASN A 466 11.24 4.20 -8.37
N ALA A 467 11.50 2.90 -8.21
CA ALA A 467 10.45 1.90 -8.01
C ALA A 467 9.61 2.15 -6.76
N GLU A 468 10.20 2.71 -5.70
CA GLU A 468 9.49 3.08 -4.47
C GLU A 468 8.47 4.22 -4.69
N THR A 469 8.70 5.06 -5.70
CA THR A 469 7.84 6.23 -6.00
C THR A 469 6.74 5.91 -7.00
N VAL A 470 6.91 4.88 -7.82
CA VAL A 470 5.95 4.50 -8.88
C VAL A 470 4.55 4.19 -8.33
N PRO A 471 4.37 3.31 -7.33
CA PRO A 471 3.04 3.02 -6.77
C PRO A 471 2.39 4.27 -6.16
N ALA A 472 3.19 5.11 -5.50
CA ALA A 472 2.72 6.34 -4.87
C ALA A 472 2.16 7.32 -5.91
N VAL A 473 2.88 7.55 -7.01
CA VAL A 473 2.40 8.40 -8.12
C VAL A 473 1.16 7.80 -8.76
N ALA A 474 1.16 6.49 -9.04
CA ALA A 474 0.03 5.81 -9.64
C ALA A 474 -1.23 5.89 -8.75
N LEU A 475 -1.12 5.68 -7.43
CA LEU A 475 -2.26 5.81 -6.52
C LEU A 475 -2.71 7.26 -6.36
N ALA A 476 -1.79 8.22 -6.30
CA ALA A 476 -2.12 9.64 -6.18
C ALA A 476 -2.90 10.17 -7.39
N THR A 477 -2.63 9.66 -8.59
CA THR A 477 -3.39 10.01 -9.79
C THR A 477 -4.63 9.14 -9.99
N PHE A 478 -4.56 7.85 -9.63
CA PHE A 478 -5.68 6.91 -9.81
C PHE A 478 -6.83 7.18 -8.86
N LEU A 479 -6.57 7.45 -7.58
CA LEU A 479 -7.62 7.53 -6.58
C LEU A 479 -8.61 8.68 -6.84
N PRO A 480 -8.18 9.93 -7.15
CA PRO A 480 -9.13 10.97 -7.53
C PRO A 480 -10.00 10.57 -8.73
N LEU A 481 -9.40 9.92 -9.74
CA LEU A 481 -10.12 9.47 -10.92
C LEU A 481 -11.20 8.43 -10.58
N VAL A 482 -10.94 7.52 -9.64
CA VAL A 482 -11.91 6.49 -9.20
C VAL A 482 -13.16 7.11 -8.58
N PHE A 483 -12.99 8.19 -7.81
CA PHE A 483 -14.12 8.85 -7.16
C PHE A 483 -14.88 9.79 -8.11
N LEU A 484 -14.16 10.39 -9.08
CA LEU A 484 -14.77 11.24 -10.10
C LEU A 484 -15.52 10.45 -11.18
N SER A 485 -15.27 9.14 -11.31
CA SER A 485 -15.69 8.34 -12.46
C SER A 485 -17.00 7.57 -12.31
N GLY A 486 -17.70 7.69 -11.18
CA GLY A 486 -18.94 6.93 -10.95
C GLY A 486 -18.74 5.44 -10.69
N ILE A 487 -17.51 4.97 -10.39
CA ILE A 487 -17.28 3.60 -9.88
C ILE A 487 -18.07 3.38 -8.59
N PHE A 488 -18.04 4.38 -7.70
CA PHE A 488 -18.92 4.48 -6.56
C PHE A 488 -20.03 5.46 -6.91
N PRO A 489 -21.30 5.03 -6.99
CA PRO A 489 -22.41 5.93 -7.30
C PRO A 489 -22.65 6.81 -6.08
N LEU A 490 -22.09 8.02 -6.11
CA LEU A 490 -22.19 9.04 -5.07
C LEU A 490 -23.50 9.87 -5.16
N GLY A 491 -24.41 9.50 -6.07
CA GLY A 491 -25.63 10.25 -6.40
C GLY A 491 -25.36 11.59 -7.10
N ASP A 492 -26.41 12.40 -7.28
CA ASP A 492 -26.39 13.74 -7.91
C ASP A 492 -25.75 14.83 -7.03
N THR A 493 -24.89 14.44 -6.09
CA THR A 493 -24.33 15.34 -5.07
C THR A 493 -23.12 16.15 -5.57
N LEU A 494 -22.59 15.83 -6.75
CA LEU A 494 -21.41 16.48 -7.32
C LEU A 494 -21.83 17.69 -8.19
N PRO A 495 -21.14 18.85 -8.06
CA PRO A 495 -21.33 19.98 -8.97
C PRO A 495 -21.18 19.58 -10.44
N GLU A 496 -21.99 20.13 -11.34
CA GLU A 496 -22.02 19.79 -12.78
C GLU A 496 -20.64 19.83 -13.47
N LEU A 497 -19.73 20.67 -12.98
CA LEU A 497 -18.36 20.75 -13.48
C LEU A 497 -17.57 19.44 -13.31
N ILE A 498 -17.83 18.69 -12.23
CA ILE A 498 -17.08 17.46 -11.92
C ILE A 498 -17.40 16.36 -12.95
N PRO A 499 -18.67 15.97 -13.19
CA PRO A 499 -19.01 15.03 -14.26
C PRO A 499 -18.54 15.49 -15.65
N ALA A 500 -18.61 16.80 -15.94
CA ALA A 500 -18.16 17.35 -17.21
C ALA A 500 -16.65 17.13 -17.47
N ILE A 501 -15.81 17.28 -16.43
CA ILE A 501 -14.38 16.97 -16.52
C ILE A 501 -14.14 15.45 -16.57
N ALA A 502 -14.85 14.69 -15.73
CA ALA A 502 -14.70 13.24 -15.65
C ALA A 502 -15.00 12.54 -16.99
N ALA A 503 -15.93 13.07 -17.79
CA ALA A 503 -16.28 12.56 -19.12
C ALA A 503 -15.10 12.57 -20.13
N TRP A 504 -14.04 13.34 -19.88
CA TRP A 504 -12.83 13.37 -20.70
C TRP A 504 -11.68 12.52 -20.15
N LEU A 505 -11.80 12.04 -18.92
CA LEU A 505 -10.80 11.19 -18.26
C LEU A 505 -11.12 9.72 -18.54
N PRO A 506 -10.13 8.82 -18.70
CA PRO A 506 -10.37 7.49 -19.25
C PRO A 506 -11.19 6.55 -18.35
N ILE A 507 -11.32 6.82 -17.04
CA ILE A 507 -12.08 5.93 -16.15
C ILE A 507 -13.59 6.08 -16.36
N ALA A 508 -14.15 7.30 -16.35
CA ALA A 508 -15.61 7.49 -16.40
C ALA A 508 -16.25 6.92 -17.67
N PRO A 509 -15.75 7.23 -18.89
CA PRO A 509 -16.25 6.65 -20.13
C PRO A 509 -16.10 5.12 -20.18
N LEU A 510 -15.07 4.57 -19.52
CA LEU A 510 -14.93 3.11 -19.42
C LEU A 510 -15.98 2.50 -18.49
N VAL A 511 -16.28 3.14 -17.36
CA VAL A 511 -17.37 2.73 -16.46
C VAL A 511 -18.69 2.75 -17.20
N ASP A 512 -19.01 3.85 -17.90
CA ASP A 512 -20.24 3.98 -18.67
C ASP A 512 -20.32 2.89 -19.76
N SER A 513 -19.22 2.65 -20.47
CA SER A 513 -19.14 1.62 -21.52
C SER A 513 -19.36 0.21 -20.96
N VAL A 514 -18.75 -0.11 -19.81
CA VAL A 514 -18.93 -1.41 -19.15
C VAL A 514 -20.36 -1.56 -18.61
N ARG A 515 -20.94 -0.50 -18.05
CA ARG A 515 -22.30 -0.49 -17.50
C ARG A 515 -23.35 -0.68 -18.60
N GLU A 516 -23.24 0.06 -19.71
CA GLU A 516 -24.14 -0.09 -20.86
C GLU A 516 -23.97 -1.46 -21.54
N ALA A 517 -22.73 -1.92 -21.71
CA ALA A 517 -22.47 -3.26 -22.25
C ALA A 517 -23.05 -4.37 -21.35
N PHE A 518 -23.00 -4.20 -20.04
CA PHE A 518 -23.57 -5.13 -19.08
C PHE A 518 -25.11 -5.12 -19.12
N ALA A 519 -25.72 -3.93 -19.20
CA ALA A 519 -27.18 -3.75 -19.13
C ALA A 519 -27.91 -4.06 -20.44
N THR A 520 -27.42 -3.56 -21.58
CA THR A 520 -28.11 -3.63 -22.88
C THR A 520 -27.33 -4.37 -23.96
N GLY A 521 -26.02 -4.57 -23.74
CA GLY A 521 -25.09 -5.14 -24.71
C GLY A 521 -24.66 -4.19 -25.81
N ARG A 522 -24.92 -2.89 -25.66
CA ARG A 522 -24.49 -1.87 -26.62
C ARG A 522 -23.08 -1.38 -26.33
N LEU A 523 -22.42 -0.92 -27.39
CA LEU A 523 -21.14 -0.24 -27.31
C LEU A 523 -21.35 1.27 -27.32
N LEU A 524 -20.77 1.94 -26.34
CA LEU A 524 -20.70 3.39 -26.27
C LEU A 524 -19.49 3.89 -27.08
N LEU A 525 -19.71 4.14 -28.37
CA LEU A 525 -18.62 4.45 -29.31
C LEU A 525 -17.87 5.75 -28.98
N ARG A 526 -18.59 6.77 -28.51
CA ARG A 526 -17.99 8.04 -28.10
C ARG A 526 -17.05 7.83 -26.91
N GLU A 527 -17.52 7.10 -25.92
CA GLU A 527 -16.83 6.83 -24.66
C GLU A 527 -15.59 5.96 -24.92
N LEU A 528 -15.73 4.91 -25.73
CA LEU A 528 -14.60 4.08 -26.16
C LEU A 528 -13.57 4.87 -26.97
N THR A 529 -13.99 5.85 -27.77
CA THR A 529 -13.08 6.71 -28.53
C THR A 529 -12.20 7.54 -27.59
N VAL A 530 -12.76 8.05 -26.47
CA VAL A 530 -11.97 8.74 -25.43
C VAL A 530 -10.95 7.79 -24.82
N VAL A 531 -11.34 6.56 -24.47
CA VAL A 531 -10.43 5.56 -23.89
C VAL A 531 -9.33 5.16 -24.89
N ILE A 532 -9.66 5.02 -26.17
CA ILE A 532 -8.70 4.73 -27.25
C ILE A 532 -7.74 5.91 -27.44
N ALA A 533 -8.22 7.15 -27.41
CA ALA A 533 -7.36 8.34 -27.51
C ALA A 533 -6.33 8.39 -26.37
N TRP A 534 -6.75 8.09 -25.13
CA TRP A 534 -5.84 7.95 -23.99
C TRP A 534 -4.87 6.77 -24.15
N THR A 535 -5.29 5.67 -24.78
CA THR A 535 -4.40 4.55 -25.10
C THR A 535 -3.29 4.97 -26.06
N VAL A 536 -3.64 5.68 -27.13
CA VAL A 536 -2.68 6.21 -28.10
C VAL A 536 -1.72 7.20 -27.44
N LEU A 537 -2.23 8.09 -26.58
CA LEU A 537 -1.40 9.02 -25.81
C LEU A 537 -0.44 8.27 -24.86
N GLY A 538 -0.94 7.30 -24.10
CA GLY A 538 -0.14 6.50 -23.19
C GLY A 538 0.98 5.73 -23.90
N VAL A 539 0.64 5.05 -25.01
CA VAL A 539 1.61 4.32 -25.84
C VAL A 539 2.66 5.26 -26.43
N THR A 540 2.26 6.39 -27.00
CA THR A 540 3.19 7.35 -27.61
C THR A 540 4.16 7.93 -26.59
N VAL A 541 3.68 8.37 -25.43
CA VAL A 541 4.54 8.89 -24.36
C VAL A 541 5.43 7.79 -23.78
N ALA A 542 4.88 6.60 -23.55
CA ALA A 542 5.66 5.46 -23.06
C ALA A 542 6.80 5.14 -24.04
N LEU A 543 6.53 4.96 -25.34
CA LEU A 543 7.57 4.67 -26.32
C LEU A 543 8.62 5.79 -26.47
N ALA A 544 8.19 7.06 -26.41
CA ALA A 544 9.09 8.20 -26.52
C ALA A 544 10.01 8.38 -25.30
N ARG A 545 9.56 7.98 -24.10
CA ARG A 545 10.30 8.19 -22.85
C ARG A 545 10.93 6.93 -22.27
N PHE A 546 10.54 5.74 -22.74
CA PHE A 546 11.02 4.49 -22.18
C PHE A 546 12.51 4.30 -22.46
N ARG A 547 13.33 4.44 -21.41
CA ARG A 547 14.76 4.15 -21.45
C ARG A 547 15.01 2.83 -20.76
N TRP A 548 15.57 1.89 -21.52
CA TRP A 548 16.15 0.66 -20.99
C TRP A 548 17.44 1.03 -20.26
N GLN A 549 17.38 1.31 -18.96
CA GLN A 549 18.54 1.49 -18.08
C GLN A 549 18.70 0.30 -17.14
#